data_AF-A0A0N1IJT1-F1
#
_entry.id   AF-A0A0N1IJT1-F1
#
_cell.length_a   1.000
_cell.length_b   1.000
_cell.length_c   1.000
_cell.angle_alpha   90.00
_cell.angle_beta   90.00
_cell.angle_gamma   90.00
#
_symmetry.space_group_name_H-M   'P 1'
#
loop_
_entity.id
_entity.type
_entity.pdbx_description
1 polymer ?
#
loop_
_entity_poly.entity_id
_entity_poly.type
_entity_poly.pdbx_seq_one_letter_code
_entity_poly.pdbx_strand_id
1 'polypeptide(L)'
;MWVFKCGGVLISDKFVLTAAHCSRVTSRDTSVADITPQVVRFGNVDASGIDENGYPPKDVLISRFIVHDKYHAPKTYYDIALIELRKKVEFSRRTHPACLWTKENEISGKGIIAGWGVVDTASNRTPSILQVATVEMMPSEECNNTLKSRRNRNWSHGIASHQICAGHMSGGIDACQGDSGGPLHIKLQMPIDIKFNWRMHYVVGVTSFGYGCALANTPGVFSKVSYFIDWIENIIWKEEVNVTLKENVKSK
;
A
#
# COMPACT_ATOMS: atom_id res chain seq x y z
N MET A 1 -4.23 -23.57 -6.39
CA MET A 1 -3.32 -22.49 -6.86
C MET A 1 -3.91 -21.17 -6.41
N TRP A 2 -3.09 -20.25 -5.90
CA TRP A 2 -3.58 -18.95 -5.41
C TRP A 2 -3.72 -17.94 -6.56
N VAL A 3 -4.68 -17.02 -6.43
CA VAL A 3 -4.84 -15.87 -7.33
C VAL A 3 -4.64 -14.61 -6.50
N PHE A 4 -3.74 -13.73 -6.95
CA PHE A 4 -3.42 -12.49 -6.25
C PHE A 4 -4.15 -11.32 -6.91
N LYS A 5 -4.88 -10.54 -6.12
CA LYS A 5 -5.74 -9.44 -6.58
C LYS A 5 -5.31 -8.07 -6.07
N CYS A 6 -4.53 -8.05 -4.99
CA CYS A 6 -4.03 -6.85 -4.36
C CYS A 6 -2.59 -7.04 -3.91
N GLY A 7 -1.88 -5.93 -3.77
CA GLY A 7 -0.62 -5.82 -3.08
C GLY A 7 -0.77 -5.43 -1.60
N GLY A 8 0.38 -5.26 -0.97
CA GLY A 8 0.52 -4.82 0.41
C GLY A 8 1.98 -4.58 0.72
N VAL A 9 2.26 -4.01 1.89
CA VAL A 9 3.62 -3.76 2.37
C VAL A 9 3.80 -4.29 3.78
N LEU A 10 4.86 -5.07 3.99
CA LEU A 10 5.22 -5.56 5.32
C LEU A 10 5.69 -4.37 6.17
N ILE A 11 5.12 -4.21 7.36
CA ILE A 11 5.44 -3.09 8.27
C ILE A 11 5.90 -3.57 9.66
N SER A 12 5.73 -4.86 9.96
CA SER A 12 6.32 -5.54 11.12
C SER A 12 6.49 -7.03 10.82
N ASP A 13 6.92 -7.84 11.79
CA ASP A 13 7.05 -9.30 11.61
C ASP A 13 5.68 -10.00 11.49
N LYS A 14 4.57 -9.34 11.84
CA LYS A 14 3.23 -9.95 11.88
C LYS A 14 2.17 -9.16 11.11
N PHE A 15 2.45 -7.93 10.69
CA PHE A 15 1.48 -7.06 10.06
C PHE A 15 1.89 -6.56 8.67
N VAL A 16 0.93 -6.59 7.76
CA VAL A 16 1.02 -6.03 6.40
C VAL A 16 0.00 -4.91 6.28
N LEU A 17 0.41 -3.77 5.73
CA LEU A 17 -0.45 -2.65 5.41
C LEU A 17 -0.98 -2.79 3.97
N THR A 18 -2.27 -2.54 3.77
CA THR A 18 -2.94 -2.63 2.46
C THR A 18 -4.18 -1.71 2.43
N ALA A 19 -4.92 -1.73 1.32
CA ALA A 19 -6.17 -0.99 1.18
C ALA A 19 -7.35 -1.78 1.78
N ALA A 20 -8.37 -1.09 2.28
CA ALA A 20 -9.55 -1.73 2.86
C ALA A 20 -10.37 -2.47 1.80
N HIS A 21 -10.45 -1.96 0.57
CA HIS A 21 -11.15 -2.62 -0.53
C HIS A 21 -10.52 -3.98 -0.90
N CYS A 22 -9.27 -4.23 -0.50
CA CYS A 22 -8.62 -5.53 -0.71
C CYS A 22 -9.07 -6.62 0.27
N SER A 23 -9.83 -6.27 1.32
CA SER A 23 -10.32 -7.24 2.31
C SER A 23 -11.36 -8.23 1.76
N ARG A 24 -12.03 -7.87 0.66
CA ARG A 24 -12.99 -8.74 -0.01
C ARG A 24 -13.18 -8.35 -1.46
N VAL A 25 -13.07 -9.30 -2.38
CA VAL A 25 -13.43 -9.04 -3.78
C VAL A 25 -14.95 -8.96 -3.95
N THR A 26 -15.40 -8.35 -5.05
CA THR A 26 -16.82 -8.28 -5.39
C THR A 26 -17.40 -9.68 -5.56
N SER A 27 -18.63 -9.90 -5.10
CA SER A 27 -19.35 -11.17 -5.27
C SER A 27 -19.66 -11.51 -6.73
N ARG A 28 -19.37 -10.59 -7.66
CA ARG A 28 -19.48 -10.79 -9.11
C ARG A 28 -18.17 -11.29 -9.75
N ASP A 29 -17.05 -11.29 -9.02
CA ASP A 29 -15.78 -11.78 -9.55
C ASP A 29 -15.80 -13.32 -9.52
N THR A 30 -15.88 -13.93 -10.71
CA THR A 30 -15.91 -15.39 -10.88
C THR A 30 -14.53 -16.02 -11.05
N SER A 31 -13.45 -15.23 -10.95
CA SER A 31 -12.08 -15.73 -11.12
C SER A 31 -11.46 -16.30 -9.84
N VAL A 32 -12.16 -16.19 -8.70
CA VAL A 32 -11.73 -16.73 -7.40
C VAL A 32 -12.82 -17.57 -6.77
N ALA A 33 -12.42 -18.64 -6.08
CA ALA A 33 -13.34 -19.51 -5.37
C ALA A 33 -13.76 -18.95 -4.00
N ASP A 34 -12.87 -18.20 -3.36
CA ASP A 34 -13.12 -17.50 -2.10
C ASP A 34 -12.99 -15.99 -2.32
N ILE A 35 -13.98 -15.24 -1.86
CA ILE A 35 -14.01 -13.79 -1.99
C ILE A 35 -13.14 -13.10 -0.94
N THR A 36 -12.76 -13.81 0.12
CA THR A 36 -11.88 -13.30 1.18
C THR A 36 -10.45 -13.78 0.96
N PRO A 37 -9.44 -12.89 0.98
CA PRO A 37 -8.05 -13.29 0.81
C PRO A 37 -7.58 -14.22 1.94
N GLN A 38 -6.84 -15.27 1.59
CA GLN A 38 -6.38 -16.30 2.54
C GLN A 38 -4.88 -16.27 2.81
N VAL A 39 -4.09 -15.65 1.93
CA VAL A 39 -2.62 -15.75 1.95
C VAL A 39 -1.95 -14.44 1.53
N VAL A 40 -0.79 -14.15 2.11
CA VAL A 40 0.16 -13.13 1.63
C VAL A 40 1.43 -13.83 1.16
N ARG A 41 1.95 -13.42 0.01
CA ARG A 41 3.20 -13.94 -0.57
C ARG A 41 4.33 -12.93 -0.37
N PHE A 42 5.47 -13.39 0.15
CA PHE A 42 6.66 -12.59 0.36
C PHE A 42 7.87 -13.11 -0.41
N GLY A 43 8.86 -12.23 -0.59
CA GLY A 43 10.23 -12.60 -0.92
C GLY A 43 10.49 -12.91 -2.40
N ASN A 44 9.48 -12.78 -3.26
CA ASN A 44 9.60 -13.08 -4.68
C ASN A 44 9.41 -11.84 -5.54
N VAL A 45 10.22 -11.75 -6.60
CA VAL A 45 10.07 -10.78 -7.68
C VAL A 45 9.11 -11.33 -8.74
N ASP A 46 9.07 -12.65 -8.93
CA ASP A 46 8.12 -13.33 -9.79
C ASP A 46 6.90 -13.82 -8.98
N ALA A 47 5.71 -13.29 -9.29
CA ALA A 47 4.47 -13.66 -8.63
C ALA A 47 3.92 -15.04 -9.05
N SER A 48 4.36 -15.58 -10.20
CA SER A 48 3.88 -16.84 -10.77
C SER A 48 4.51 -18.09 -10.14
N GLY A 49 5.67 -17.98 -9.48
CA GLY A 49 6.34 -19.14 -8.93
C GLY A 49 7.74 -18.88 -8.37
N ILE A 50 8.64 -19.83 -8.61
CA ILE A 50 10.06 -19.73 -8.23
C ILE A 50 10.68 -18.57 -9.03
N ASP A 51 11.39 -17.67 -8.36
CA ASP A 51 12.05 -16.56 -9.05
C ASP A 51 13.18 -17.06 -9.96
N GLU A 52 13.68 -16.19 -10.86
CA GLU A 52 14.79 -16.50 -11.77
C GLU A 52 16.07 -16.98 -11.07
N ASN A 53 16.20 -16.69 -9.76
CA ASN A 53 17.33 -17.07 -8.92
C ASN A 53 17.08 -18.38 -8.14
N GLY A 54 15.99 -19.09 -8.43
CA GLY A 54 15.67 -20.39 -7.84
C GLY A 54 15.01 -20.33 -6.45
N TYR A 55 14.55 -19.16 -5.99
CA TYR A 55 13.97 -19.01 -4.67
C TYR A 55 12.45 -19.16 -4.67
N PRO A 56 11.90 -20.07 -3.83
CA PRO A 56 10.47 -20.31 -3.78
C PRO A 56 9.73 -19.18 -3.05
N PRO A 57 8.47 -18.90 -3.44
CA PRO A 57 7.64 -17.94 -2.74
C PRO A 57 7.35 -18.37 -1.31
N LYS A 58 7.35 -17.40 -0.39
CA LYS A 58 6.93 -17.61 1.00
C LYS A 58 5.49 -17.17 1.17
N ASP A 59 4.60 -18.16 1.15
CA ASP A 59 3.16 -17.97 1.39
C ASP A 59 2.85 -18.09 2.89
N VAL A 60 2.25 -17.04 3.46
CA VAL A 60 1.86 -16.98 4.87
C VAL A 60 0.35 -16.77 4.98
N LEU A 61 -0.31 -17.63 5.77
CA LEU A 61 -1.74 -17.55 5.97
C LEU A 61 -2.15 -16.29 6.73
N ILE A 62 -3.30 -15.75 6.33
CA ILE A 62 -3.92 -14.60 6.98
C ILE A 62 -4.69 -15.07 8.21
N SER A 63 -4.49 -14.36 9.33
CA SER A 63 -5.26 -14.53 10.56
C SER A 63 -6.57 -13.75 10.45
N ARG A 64 -6.48 -12.45 10.14
CA ARG A 64 -7.63 -11.57 9.93
C ARG A 64 -7.24 -10.30 9.16
N PHE A 65 -8.26 -9.66 8.59
CA PHE A 65 -8.20 -8.27 8.15
C PHE A 65 -8.72 -7.35 9.27
N ILE A 66 -8.06 -6.23 9.46
CA ILE A 66 -8.46 -5.15 10.38
C ILE A 66 -8.69 -3.93 9.50
N VAL A 67 -9.94 -3.77 9.07
CA VAL A 67 -10.39 -2.66 8.22
C VAL A 67 -10.61 -1.43 9.10
N HIS A 68 -10.20 -0.26 8.62
CA HIS A 68 -10.44 0.98 9.34
C HIS A 68 -11.95 1.26 9.51
N ASP A 69 -12.39 1.59 10.73
CA ASP A 69 -13.82 1.65 11.10
C ASP A 69 -14.67 2.62 10.26
N LYS A 70 -14.04 3.67 9.72
CA LYS A 70 -14.68 4.67 8.86
C LYS A 70 -14.77 4.27 7.37
N TYR A 71 -14.22 3.13 6.98
CA TYR A 71 -14.31 2.64 5.60
C TYR A 71 -15.68 2.01 5.33
N HIS A 72 -16.35 2.48 4.28
CA HIS A 72 -17.65 1.95 3.87
C HIS A 72 -17.70 1.77 2.34
N ALA A 73 -17.51 0.53 1.88
CA ALA A 73 -17.64 0.20 0.46
C ALA A 73 -19.05 0.58 -0.08
N PRO A 74 -19.17 1.09 -1.31
CA PRO A 74 -18.12 1.25 -2.33
C PRO A 74 -17.43 2.64 -2.29
N LYS A 75 -17.51 3.39 -1.18
CA LYS A 75 -16.80 4.67 -1.05
C LYS A 75 -15.30 4.43 -0.96
N THR A 76 -14.52 5.36 -1.52
CA THR A 76 -13.04 5.28 -1.50
C THR A 76 -12.40 6.04 -0.33
N TYR A 77 -13.22 6.50 0.62
CA TYR A 77 -12.75 7.22 1.81
C TYR A 77 -12.29 6.25 2.89
N TYR A 78 -11.25 6.63 3.64
CA TYR A 78 -10.65 5.80 4.70
C TYR A 78 -10.22 4.40 4.23
N ASP A 79 -9.82 4.27 2.96
CA ASP A 79 -9.50 3.00 2.31
C ASP A 79 -8.12 2.46 2.73
N ILE A 80 -8.05 1.96 3.96
CA ILE A 80 -6.83 1.42 4.58
C ILE A 80 -7.17 0.25 5.50
N ALA A 81 -6.33 -0.78 5.51
CA ALA A 81 -6.48 -1.95 6.35
C ALA A 81 -5.13 -2.55 6.76
N LEU A 82 -5.13 -3.28 7.86
CA LEU A 82 -4.04 -4.13 8.28
C LEU A 82 -4.41 -5.59 8.07
N ILE A 83 -3.45 -6.39 7.64
CA ILE A 83 -3.53 -7.85 7.62
C ILE A 83 -2.68 -8.37 8.77
N GLU A 84 -3.30 -9.08 9.71
CA GLU A 84 -2.58 -9.84 10.72
C GLU A 84 -2.24 -11.24 10.18
N LEU A 85 -0.97 -11.61 10.22
CA LEU A 85 -0.50 -12.91 9.76
C LEU A 85 -0.65 -13.98 10.85
N ARG A 86 -0.93 -15.23 10.45
CA ARG A 86 -1.02 -16.36 11.42
C ARG A 86 0.32 -16.71 12.05
N LYS A 87 1.43 -16.44 11.35
CA LYS A 87 2.79 -16.69 11.82
C LYS A 87 3.65 -15.45 11.58
N LYS A 88 4.63 -15.25 12.47
CA LYS A 88 5.64 -14.22 12.29
C LYS A 88 6.50 -14.54 11.07
N VAL A 89 6.90 -13.50 10.36
CA VAL A 89 7.77 -13.54 9.20
C VAL A 89 9.20 -13.30 9.66
N GLU A 90 10.10 -14.21 9.30
CA GLU A 90 11.53 -14.03 9.54
C GLU A 90 12.11 -13.01 8.57
N PHE A 91 12.77 -11.99 9.11
CA PHE A 91 13.39 -10.97 8.29
C PHE A 91 14.63 -11.50 7.57
N SER A 92 14.77 -11.10 6.33
CA SER A 92 15.90 -11.42 5.47
C SER A 92 16.14 -10.29 4.47
N ARG A 93 17.19 -10.39 3.66
CA ARG A 93 17.47 -9.41 2.60
C ARG A 93 16.32 -9.22 1.61
N ARG A 94 15.42 -10.21 1.45
CA ARG A 94 14.27 -10.16 0.54
C ARG A 94 12.93 -9.97 1.24
N THR A 95 12.90 -10.03 2.55
CA THR A 95 11.68 -9.90 3.34
C THR A 95 12.02 -9.03 4.53
N HIS A 96 11.82 -7.73 4.37
CA HIS A 96 12.15 -6.75 5.38
C HIS A 96 11.04 -5.71 5.43
N PRO A 97 10.63 -5.24 6.62
CA PRO A 97 9.56 -4.26 6.73
C PRO A 97 10.00 -2.90 6.18
N ALA A 98 9.05 -2.16 5.63
CA ALA A 98 9.24 -0.76 5.30
C ALA A 98 8.94 0.12 6.52
N CYS A 99 9.55 1.31 6.57
CA CYS A 99 9.21 2.31 7.58
C CYS A 99 7.89 3.00 7.21
N LEU A 100 7.14 3.45 8.21
CA LEU A 100 5.95 4.29 7.99
C LEU A 100 6.35 5.76 8.01
N TRP A 101 5.74 6.56 7.13
CA TRP A 101 5.89 8.01 7.18
C TRP A 101 5.00 8.61 8.26
N THR A 102 5.61 9.16 9.31
CA THR A 102 4.89 9.69 10.48
C THR A 102 4.68 11.19 10.47
N LYS A 103 5.27 11.91 9.51
CA LYS A 103 5.17 13.37 9.47
C LYS A 103 3.91 13.81 8.73
N GLU A 104 3.15 14.73 9.31
CA GLU A 104 1.90 15.22 8.73
C GLU A 104 2.11 16.21 7.56
N ASN A 105 3.33 16.70 7.38
CA ASN A 105 3.68 17.65 6.34
C ASN A 105 3.30 17.14 4.94
N GLU A 106 3.05 18.09 4.02
CA GLU A 106 2.91 17.74 2.62
C GLU A 106 4.20 17.08 2.11
N ILE A 107 4.01 16.01 1.36
CA ILE A 107 5.08 15.20 0.79
C ILE A 107 5.21 15.67 -0.66
N SER A 108 6.36 16.25 -0.98
CA SER A 108 6.65 16.77 -2.32
C SER A 108 7.79 15.98 -2.96
N GLY A 109 7.95 16.15 -4.28
CA GLY A 109 9.00 15.50 -5.05
C GLY A 109 8.59 14.14 -5.60
N LYS A 110 9.55 13.21 -5.65
CA LYS A 110 9.37 11.92 -6.34
C LYS A 110 9.00 10.80 -5.37
N GLY A 111 7.92 10.10 -5.68
CA GLY A 111 7.51 8.85 -5.08
C GLY A 111 7.86 7.65 -5.95
N ILE A 112 7.79 6.46 -5.37
CA ILE A 112 8.00 5.19 -6.04
C ILE A 112 6.79 4.30 -5.77
N ILE A 113 6.22 3.75 -6.83
CA ILE A 113 5.22 2.69 -6.77
C ILE A 113 5.86 1.39 -7.26
N ALA A 114 5.44 0.28 -6.66
CA ALA A 114 5.90 -1.05 -7.06
C ALA A 114 4.75 -2.05 -6.96
N GLY A 115 4.62 -2.92 -7.95
CA GLY A 115 3.62 -3.98 -7.96
C GLY A 115 3.61 -4.81 -9.24
N TRP A 116 2.63 -5.70 -9.32
CA TRP A 116 2.41 -6.64 -10.44
C TRP A 116 1.13 -6.30 -11.22
N GLY A 117 0.65 -5.06 -11.09
CA GLY A 117 -0.51 -4.59 -11.80
C GLY A 117 -0.32 -4.57 -13.32
N VAL A 118 -1.43 -4.42 -14.02
CA VAL A 118 -1.51 -4.40 -15.48
C VAL A 118 -0.61 -3.30 -16.03
N VAL A 119 0.41 -3.69 -16.80
CA VAL A 119 1.35 -2.76 -17.45
C VAL A 119 0.89 -2.40 -18.85
N ASP A 120 0.15 -3.31 -19.50
CA ASP A 120 -0.41 -3.11 -20.83
C ASP A 120 -1.93 -3.15 -20.78
N THR A 121 -2.53 -1.96 -20.87
CA THR A 121 -3.99 -1.78 -20.86
C THR A 121 -4.67 -2.32 -22.12
N ALA A 122 -3.95 -2.45 -23.24
CA ALA A 122 -4.51 -2.95 -24.50
C ALA A 122 -4.64 -4.48 -24.47
N SER A 123 -3.68 -5.19 -23.88
CA SER A 123 -3.74 -6.65 -23.72
C SER A 123 -4.29 -7.12 -22.37
N ASN A 124 -4.50 -6.19 -21.42
CA ASN A 124 -4.91 -6.46 -20.04
C ASN A 124 -4.02 -7.49 -19.33
N ARG A 125 -2.74 -7.55 -19.72
CA ARG A 125 -1.76 -8.51 -19.19
C ARG A 125 -1.07 -7.93 -17.96
N THR A 126 -1.04 -8.73 -16.90
CA THR A 126 -0.23 -8.50 -15.71
C THR A 126 1.14 -9.17 -15.90
N PRO A 127 2.25 -8.47 -15.63
CA PRO A 127 3.58 -9.06 -15.66
C PRO A 127 3.72 -10.07 -14.51
N SER A 128 4.45 -11.17 -14.73
CA SER A 128 4.82 -12.07 -13.64
C SER A 128 5.91 -11.45 -12.77
N ILE A 129 6.77 -10.60 -13.35
CA ILE A 129 7.89 -9.91 -12.69
C ILE A 129 7.44 -8.55 -12.14
N LEU A 130 7.85 -8.25 -10.91
CA LEU A 130 7.56 -6.98 -10.23
C LEU A 130 8.01 -5.79 -11.07
N GLN A 131 7.13 -4.81 -11.21
CA GLN A 131 7.42 -3.55 -11.89
C GLN A 131 7.61 -2.43 -10.87
N VAL A 132 8.42 -1.44 -11.24
CA VAL A 132 8.70 -0.27 -10.43
C VAL A 132 8.61 0.97 -11.30
N ALA A 133 7.86 1.96 -10.82
CA ALA A 133 7.76 3.25 -11.48
C ALA A 133 8.03 4.38 -10.48
N THR A 134 8.64 5.44 -10.97
CA THR A 134 8.75 6.71 -10.25
C THR A 134 7.53 7.54 -10.60
N VAL A 135 6.95 8.27 -9.66
CA VAL A 135 5.80 9.18 -9.84
C VAL A 135 6.08 10.51 -9.15
N GLU A 136 5.40 11.58 -9.55
CA GLU A 136 5.53 12.88 -8.89
C GLU A 136 4.37 13.09 -7.93
N MET A 137 4.69 13.55 -6.72
CA MET A 137 3.70 13.90 -5.71
C MET A 137 2.97 15.16 -6.14
N MET A 138 1.64 15.16 -5.99
CA MET A 138 0.79 16.27 -6.37
C MET A 138 0.13 16.89 -5.13
N PRO A 139 0.14 18.23 -4.99
CA PRO A 139 -0.58 18.93 -3.94
C PRO A 139 -2.09 18.62 -3.94
N SER A 140 -2.69 18.58 -2.75
CA SER A 140 -4.08 18.14 -2.58
C SER A 140 -5.08 19.00 -3.35
N GLU A 141 -4.86 20.32 -3.37
CA GLU A 141 -5.71 21.28 -4.10
C GLU A 141 -5.66 21.05 -5.62
N GLU A 142 -4.45 20.91 -6.16
CA GLU A 142 -4.23 20.62 -7.59
C GLU A 142 -4.86 19.30 -7.99
N CYS A 143 -4.70 18.26 -7.16
CA CYS A 143 -5.32 16.96 -7.41
C CYS A 143 -6.85 17.03 -7.43
N ASN A 144 -7.44 17.70 -6.44
CA ASN A 144 -8.89 17.83 -6.36
C ASN A 144 -9.45 18.61 -7.56
N ASN A 145 -8.75 19.66 -8.02
CA ASN A 145 -9.12 20.43 -9.20
C ASN A 145 -8.99 19.59 -10.48
N THR A 146 -7.87 18.88 -10.66
CA THR A 146 -7.59 18.02 -11.82
C THR A 146 -8.65 16.93 -11.98
N LEU A 147 -9.03 16.28 -10.88
CA LEU A 147 -9.97 15.17 -10.90
C LEU A 147 -11.44 15.62 -10.84
N LYS A 148 -11.74 16.91 -10.60
CA LYS A 148 -13.11 17.42 -10.36
C LYS A 148 -14.15 16.96 -11.39
N SER A 149 -13.80 16.95 -12.67
CA SER A 149 -14.70 16.54 -13.77
C SER A 149 -14.96 15.02 -13.83
N ARG A 150 -14.11 14.21 -13.19
CA ARG A 150 -14.21 12.74 -13.13
C ARG A 150 -14.95 12.24 -11.89
N ARG A 151 -15.40 13.15 -11.03
CA ARG A 151 -16.04 12.83 -9.74
C ARG A 151 -17.27 11.95 -9.94
N ASN A 152 -17.38 10.90 -9.13
CA ASN A 152 -18.51 9.98 -9.16
C ASN A 152 -19.07 9.72 -7.76
N ARG A 153 -20.11 8.89 -7.66
CA ARG A 153 -20.80 8.59 -6.39
C ARG A 153 -19.92 7.95 -5.32
N ASN A 154 -18.80 7.32 -5.67
CA ASN A 154 -17.92 6.65 -4.72
C ASN A 154 -17.02 7.65 -3.97
N TRP A 155 -16.82 8.85 -4.52
CA TRP A 155 -15.98 9.92 -3.96
C TRP A 155 -16.59 11.31 -4.23
N SER A 156 -17.88 11.43 -3.92
CA SER A 156 -18.72 12.59 -4.22
C SER A 156 -18.26 13.90 -3.57
N HIS A 157 -17.43 13.85 -2.53
CA HIS A 157 -16.89 15.03 -1.85
C HIS A 157 -15.52 15.46 -2.39
N GLY A 158 -15.03 14.84 -3.47
CA GLY A 158 -13.68 15.09 -3.99
C GLY A 158 -12.62 14.39 -3.15
N ILE A 159 -11.38 14.90 -3.23
CA ILE A 159 -10.21 14.37 -2.52
C ILE A 159 -10.21 14.88 -1.07
N ALA A 160 -10.08 13.96 -0.12
CA ALA A 160 -10.10 14.25 1.31
C ALA A 160 -8.68 14.39 1.89
N SER A 161 -8.57 14.95 3.10
CA SER A 161 -7.28 15.15 3.81
C SER A 161 -6.52 13.87 4.14
N HIS A 162 -7.24 12.73 4.20
CA HIS A 162 -6.67 11.40 4.41
C HIS A 162 -6.25 10.72 3.09
N GLN A 163 -6.25 11.46 1.98
CA GLN A 163 -5.81 11.00 0.66
C GLN A 163 -4.65 11.88 0.15
N ILE A 164 -3.80 11.29 -0.68
CA ILE A 164 -2.73 11.98 -1.40
C ILE A 164 -2.73 11.52 -2.85
N CYS A 165 -2.19 12.34 -3.74
CA CYS A 165 -2.14 12.05 -5.15
C CYS A 165 -0.71 12.00 -5.65
N ALA A 166 -0.45 11.09 -6.58
CA ALA A 166 0.81 11.01 -7.30
C ALA A 166 0.59 10.46 -8.70
N GLY A 167 1.39 10.91 -9.66
CA GLY A 167 1.31 10.43 -11.04
C GLY A 167 2.19 11.22 -11.99
N HIS A 168 2.14 10.87 -13.28
CA HIS A 168 2.74 11.64 -14.36
C HIS A 168 1.67 12.35 -15.16
N MET A 169 1.74 13.69 -15.21
CA MET A 169 0.73 14.47 -15.91
C MET A 169 0.73 14.27 -17.42
N SER A 170 1.88 13.92 -18.00
CA SER A 170 2.02 13.51 -19.40
C SER A 170 1.36 12.14 -19.71
N GLY A 171 0.93 11.39 -18.69
CA GLY A 171 0.49 10.00 -18.83
C GLY A 171 1.66 9.03 -19.04
N GLY A 172 1.35 7.81 -19.45
CA GLY A 172 2.32 6.76 -19.76
C GLY A 172 2.82 5.94 -18.57
N ILE A 173 2.70 6.45 -17.34
CA ILE A 173 3.15 5.78 -16.11
C ILE A 173 2.08 5.96 -15.02
N ASP A 174 1.54 4.86 -14.49
CA ASP A 174 0.49 4.87 -13.45
C ASP A 174 0.47 3.56 -12.65
N ALA A 175 -0.12 3.60 -11.44
CA ALA A 175 -0.47 2.40 -10.70
C ALA A 175 -1.79 1.87 -11.27
N CYS A 176 -1.79 0.65 -11.80
CA CYS A 176 -2.94 0.10 -12.52
C CYS A 176 -3.59 -1.08 -11.77
N GLN A 177 -4.58 -1.71 -12.40
CA GLN A 177 -5.26 -2.91 -11.91
C GLN A 177 -4.25 -3.95 -11.42
N GLY A 178 -4.30 -4.33 -10.14
CA GLY A 178 -3.38 -5.29 -9.52
C GLY A 178 -2.28 -4.67 -8.64
N ASP A 179 -2.09 -3.35 -8.68
CA ASP A 179 -1.28 -2.59 -7.70
C ASP A 179 -2.11 -2.08 -6.50
N SER A 180 -3.42 -2.32 -6.52
CA SER A 180 -4.35 -2.00 -5.43
C SER A 180 -3.83 -2.47 -4.08
N GLY A 181 -3.82 -1.59 -3.08
CA GLY A 181 -3.28 -1.89 -1.75
C GLY A 181 -1.74 -1.91 -1.66
N GLY A 182 -1.03 -1.79 -2.78
CA GLY A 182 0.42 -1.68 -2.81
C GLY A 182 0.95 -0.35 -2.26
N PRO A 183 2.26 -0.26 -1.95
CA PRO A 183 2.85 0.93 -1.36
C PRO A 183 3.23 2.00 -2.38
N LEU A 184 2.87 3.25 -2.08
CA LEU A 184 3.59 4.43 -2.54
C LEU A 184 4.64 4.77 -1.48
N HIS A 185 5.91 4.79 -1.85
CA HIS A 185 7.02 5.00 -0.93
C HIS A 185 8.08 5.97 -1.44
N ILE A 186 8.83 6.57 -0.51
CA ILE A 186 9.99 7.41 -0.80
C ILE A 186 11.25 6.77 -0.23
N LYS A 187 12.41 7.06 -0.82
CA LYS A 187 13.72 6.60 -0.33
C LYS A 187 14.40 7.73 0.41
N LEU A 188 14.70 7.53 1.69
CA LEU A 188 15.47 8.47 2.49
C LEU A 188 16.81 7.89 2.90
N GLN A 189 17.83 8.74 2.90
CA GLN A 189 19.15 8.38 3.37
C GLN A 189 19.11 8.13 4.87
N MET A 190 19.66 7.00 5.31
CA MET A 190 19.75 6.73 6.75
C MET A 190 20.75 7.68 7.41
N PRO A 191 20.41 8.25 8.58
CA PRO A 191 21.34 9.08 9.35
C PRO A 191 22.48 8.27 9.98
N ILE A 192 22.31 6.95 10.12
CA ILE A 192 23.29 6.06 10.71
C ILE A 192 24.10 5.41 9.60
N ASP A 193 25.40 5.69 9.60
CA ASP A 193 26.45 5.12 8.74
C ASP A 193 26.42 5.50 7.25
N ILE A 194 26.76 6.77 6.99
CA ILE A 194 26.93 7.40 5.66
C ILE A 194 27.89 6.58 4.75
N LYS A 195 28.79 5.79 5.35
CA LYS A 195 29.76 4.93 4.65
C LYS A 195 29.10 3.88 3.74
N PHE A 196 27.90 3.40 4.08
CA PHE A 196 27.25 2.33 3.33
C PHE A 196 26.21 2.83 2.32
N ASN A 197 25.87 4.13 2.31
CA ASN A 197 24.86 4.72 1.41
C ASN A 197 23.51 3.96 1.43
N TRP A 198 23.11 3.44 2.60
CA TRP A 198 21.85 2.71 2.75
C TRP A 198 20.66 3.67 2.73
N ARG A 199 19.63 3.30 1.95
CA ARG A 199 18.39 4.05 1.86
C ARG A 199 17.26 3.21 2.42
N MET A 200 16.51 3.79 3.36
CA MET A 200 15.30 3.17 3.88
C MET A 200 14.10 3.63 3.07
N HIS A 201 13.18 2.70 2.88
CA HIS A 201 11.90 2.95 2.20
C HIS A 201 10.87 3.36 3.24
N TYR A 202 10.30 4.55 3.04
CA TYR A 202 9.21 5.06 3.86
C TYR A 202 7.92 5.01 3.07
N VAL A 203 6.93 4.25 3.56
CA VAL A 203 5.59 4.18 2.98
C VAL A 203 4.86 5.47 3.31
N VAL A 204 4.50 6.22 2.28
CA VAL A 204 3.80 7.50 2.38
C VAL A 204 2.34 7.37 1.99
N GLY A 205 2.01 6.39 1.14
CA GLY A 205 0.67 6.14 0.67
C GLY A 205 0.39 4.66 0.43
N VAL A 206 -0.89 4.30 0.38
CA VAL A 206 -1.39 2.99 -0.02
C VAL A 206 -2.30 3.16 -1.24
N THR A 207 -2.05 2.43 -2.33
CA THR A 207 -2.83 2.55 -3.58
C THR A 207 -4.30 2.27 -3.34
N SER A 208 -5.17 3.27 -3.56
CA SER A 208 -6.61 3.17 -3.31
C SER A 208 -7.39 3.09 -4.63
N PHE A 209 -7.38 4.16 -5.43
CA PHE A 209 -8.08 4.17 -6.72
C PHE A 209 -7.39 5.10 -7.73
N GLY A 210 -7.72 4.92 -9.00
CA GLY A 210 -7.26 5.75 -10.11
C GLY A 210 -8.35 5.87 -11.17
N TYR A 211 -8.12 6.73 -12.16
CA TYR A 211 -9.01 6.87 -13.31
C TYR A 211 -8.28 6.49 -14.59
N GLY A 212 -8.66 5.36 -15.19
CA GLY A 212 -7.88 4.76 -16.27
C GLY A 212 -6.51 4.31 -15.75
N CYS A 213 -5.69 3.77 -16.64
CA CYS A 213 -4.28 3.53 -16.32
C CYS A 213 -3.43 4.27 -17.33
N ALA A 214 -2.43 4.98 -16.83
CA ALA A 214 -1.44 5.70 -17.63
C ALA A 214 -2.05 6.76 -18.57
N LEU A 215 -3.26 7.23 -18.27
CA LEU A 215 -3.86 8.36 -18.98
C LEU A 215 -3.20 9.66 -18.53
N ALA A 216 -3.08 10.62 -19.46
CA ALA A 216 -2.64 11.95 -19.12
C ALA A 216 -3.66 12.64 -18.21
N ASN A 217 -3.17 13.46 -17.27
CA ASN A 217 -3.98 14.22 -16.30
C ASN A 217 -4.89 13.37 -15.39
N THR A 218 -4.47 12.14 -15.07
CA THR A 218 -5.21 11.27 -14.15
C THR A 218 -4.27 10.73 -13.08
N PRO A 219 -3.88 11.53 -12.08
CA PRO A 219 -3.05 11.04 -10.99
C PRO A 219 -3.77 9.91 -10.24
N GLY A 220 -2.98 8.95 -9.75
CA GLY A 220 -3.45 7.93 -8.83
C GLY A 220 -3.73 8.55 -7.46
N VAL A 221 -4.72 8.00 -6.76
CA VAL A 221 -5.12 8.42 -5.41
C VAL A 221 -4.77 7.32 -4.41
N PHE A 222 -4.07 7.72 -3.36
CA PHE A 222 -3.54 6.85 -2.32
C PHE A 222 -4.07 7.28 -0.95
N SER A 223 -4.28 6.33 -0.04
CA SER A 223 -4.56 6.63 1.37
C SER A 223 -3.29 7.18 2.03
N LYS A 224 -3.37 8.38 2.62
CA LYS A 224 -2.23 9.10 3.22
C LYS A 224 -1.78 8.42 4.51
N VAL A 225 -0.65 7.72 4.51
CA VAL A 225 -0.20 6.91 5.67
C VAL A 225 -0.09 7.75 6.95
N SER A 226 0.48 8.96 6.88
CA SER A 226 0.64 9.81 8.07
C SER A 226 -0.67 10.18 8.76
N TYR A 227 -1.79 10.22 8.02
CA TYR A 227 -3.12 10.46 8.60
C TYR A 227 -3.61 9.30 9.49
N PHE A 228 -3.12 8.08 9.23
CA PHE A 228 -3.59 6.86 9.88
C PHE A 228 -2.60 6.30 10.90
N ILE A 229 -1.50 7.01 11.20
CA ILE A 229 -0.45 6.49 12.08
C ILE A 229 -1.02 6.11 13.43
N ASP A 230 -1.73 7.01 14.13
CA ASP A 230 -2.33 6.70 15.43
C ASP A 230 -3.20 5.44 15.41
N TRP A 231 -3.97 5.23 14.34
CA TRP A 231 -4.78 4.02 14.17
C TRP A 231 -3.91 2.76 13.98
N ILE A 232 -2.86 2.84 13.17
CA ILE A 232 -1.89 1.76 12.96
C ILE A 232 -1.18 1.41 14.27
N GLU A 233 -0.66 2.42 14.98
CA GLU A 233 0.12 2.24 16.22
C GLU A 233 -0.74 1.58 17.31
N ASN A 234 -1.98 2.05 17.46
CA ASN A 234 -2.92 1.51 18.45
C ASN A 234 -3.28 0.03 18.23
N ILE A 235 -3.10 -0.48 17.01
CA ILE A 235 -3.34 -1.89 16.70
C ILE A 235 -2.06 -2.72 16.87
N ILE A 236 -0.93 -2.22 16.36
CA ILE A 236 0.31 -3.00 16.27
C ILE A 236 1.09 -2.97 17.59
N TRP A 237 1.13 -1.82 18.27
CA TRP A 237 1.99 -1.58 19.44
C TRP A 237 1.20 -1.36 20.74
N LYS A 238 -0.04 -1.84 20.79
CA LYS A 238 -0.95 -1.69 21.95
C LYS A 238 -0.35 -2.20 23.27
N GLU A 239 0.54 -3.18 23.23
CA GLU A 239 1.18 -3.72 24.44
C GLU A 239 2.39 -2.88 24.90
N GLU A 240 3.16 -2.29 23.98
CA GLU A 240 4.33 -1.47 24.32
C GLU A 240 3.93 -0.16 25.00
N VAL A 241 2.87 0.50 24.52
CA VAL A 241 2.32 1.73 25.14
C VAL A 241 1.85 1.47 26.58
N ASN A 242 1.23 0.32 26.83
CA ASN A 242 0.75 -0.04 28.17
C ASN A 242 1.88 -0.40 29.13
N VAL A 243 3.04 -0.85 28.64
CA VAL A 243 4.23 -1.09 29.46
C VAL A 243 4.90 0.23 29.82
N THR A 244 5.10 1.15 28.88
CA THR A 244 5.71 2.46 29.14
C THR A 244 4.87 3.32 30.09
N LEU A 245 3.54 3.28 29.96
CA LEU A 245 2.63 3.97 30.91
C LEU A 245 2.72 3.37 32.32
N LYS A 246 2.85 2.04 32.45
CA LYS A 246 3.02 1.38 33.76
C LYS A 246 4.37 1.68 34.39
N GLU A 247 5.43 1.83 33.61
CA GLU A 247 6.76 2.20 34.10
C GLU A 247 6.81 3.67 34.56
N ASN A 248 6.17 4.58 33.83
CA ASN A 248 6.07 6.00 34.21
C ASN A 248 5.16 6.27 35.42
N VAL A 249 4.26 5.35 35.75
CA VAL A 249 3.43 5.40 36.97
C VAL A 249 4.18 4.81 38.17
N LYS A 250 5.16 3.92 37.96
CA LYS A 250 5.99 3.37 39.05
C LYS A 250 7.20 4.24 39.41
N SER A 251 7.54 5.24 38.60
CA SER A 251 8.67 6.16 38.81
C SER A 251 8.27 7.53 39.38
N LYS A 252 7.01 7.70 39.79
CA LYS A 252 6.49 8.84 40.58
C LYS A 252 6.02 8.35 41.94
#